data_AF-A0A1S9AXY7-F1
#
_entry.id   AF-A0A1S9AXY7-F1
#
_cell.length_a   1.000
_cell.length_b   1.000
_cell.length_c   1.000
_cell.angle_alpha   90.00
_cell.angle_beta   90.00
_cell.angle_gamma   90.00
#
_symmetry.space_group_name_H-M   'P 1'
#
loop_
_entity.id
_entity.type
_entity.pdbx_description
1 polymer ?
#
loop_
_entity_poly.entity_id
_entity_poly.type
_entity_poly.pdbx_seq_one_letter_code
_entity_poly.pdbx_strand_id
1 'polypeptide(L)'
;MPLTLPQVVPTREYRIAKGWRLLFFVLCPIIVAAFVWLPFDVWLDEKTSATAAAVITAMSLGLVALFGYGLAAALRYRLVVGPDRITERNAFPFRSKELLFEDIKGFRVDQNYTFIEPRRKGLPKLSYVLEQFDELQRWLYMHFNDLAALQQQEEEQRILADDTLGSTTDERAAKLAAARKTATIVNVAGGVAGAWLFLQPEPYRWATAAGLLVPLAAAGTLWLHPGVLRLGDRKSSAYPSISPALIFPSLGLILRSLFDQELVRMAPLWPLVGVVAALLAVALLLGNRQTLRQRGTALMTISTAVFCAALYGYGATTMYNAAFDEAEPAVHLAKVLKKHKSSGRTTTYNLTVTPWGPIKKVEDVQVSRAYYEQTQPGDSVSILLMSGRLDLPWYTVGE
;
A
#
# COMPACT_ATOMS: atom_id res chain seq x y z
N MET A 1 37.74 -21.88 -24.54
CA MET A 1 38.70 -21.48 -23.50
C MET A 1 38.34 -22.25 -22.24
N PRO A 2 39.24 -23.04 -21.65
CA PRO A 2 38.86 -23.93 -20.55
C PRO A 2 38.54 -23.09 -19.30
N LEU A 3 37.38 -23.38 -18.70
CA LEU A 3 36.91 -22.82 -17.44
C LEU A 3 37.97 -23.07 -16.37
N THR A 4 38.65 -22.01 -15.96
CA THR A 4 39.52 -21.99 -14.78
C THR A 4 38.72 -22.45 -13.56
N LEU A 5 39.31 -23.37 -12.78
CA LEU A 5 38.82 -23.91 -11.50
C LEU A 5 38.13 -22.83 -10.64
N PRO A 6 37.03 -23.15 -9.94
CA PRO A 6 36.38 -22.20 -9.04
C PRO A 6 37.41 -21.79 -7.98
N GLN A 7 37.73 -20.50 -7.92
CA GLN A 7 38.51 -19.96 -6.81
C GLN A 7 37.82 -20.36 -5.52
N VAL A 8 38.56 -20.95 -4.58
CA VAL A 8 38.06 -21.31 -3.26
C VAL A 8 37.57 -20.03 -2.59
N VAL A 9 36.25 -19.82 -2.58
CA VAL A 9 35.64 -18.67 -1.91
C VAL A 9 35.91 -18.86 -0.41
N PRO A 10 36.65 -17.94 0.24
CA PRO A 10 36.89 -18.06 1.67
C PRO A 10 35.55 -18.01 2.40
N THR A 11 35.36 -18.92 3.36
CA THR A 11 34.13 -18.96 4.17
C THR A 11 33.91 -17.61 4.85
N ARG A 12 32.77 -16.98 4.58
CA ARG A 12 32.40 -15.68 5.16
C ARG A 12 31.18 -15.80 6.06
N GLU A 13 31.25 -15.17 7.22
CA GLU A 13 30.15 -15.11 8.18
C GLU A 13 29.55 -13.70 8.22
N TYR A 14 28.24 -13.59 7.98
CA TYR A 14 27.47 -12.37 8.14
C TYR A 14 26.60 -12.48 9.39
N ARG A 15 26.71 -11.49 10.29
CA ARG A 15 25.95 -11.41 11.55
C ARG A 15 24.92 -10.29 11.46
N ILE A 16 24.09 -10.10 12.48
CA ILE A 16 23.24 -8.91 12.58
C ILE A 16 24.12 -7.66 12.76
N ALA A 17 23.79 -6.59 12.04
CA ALA A 17 24.50 -5.32 12.06
C ALA A 17 24.74 -4.79 13.48
N LYS A 18 25.94 -4.26 13.74
CA LYS A 18 26.35 -3.73 15.05
C LYS A 18 25.31 -2.81 15.69
N GLY A 19 24.71 -1.90 14.92
CA GLY A 19 23.68 -0.99 15.40
C GLY A 19 22.42 -1.71 15.88
N TRP A 20 21.94 -2.70 15.13
CA TRP A 20 20.79 -3.53 15.53
C TRP A 20 21.11 -4.40 16.75
N ARG A 21 22.31 -4.99 16.82
CA ARG A 21 22.74 -5.73 18.02
C ARG A 21 22.75 -4.83 19.24
N LEU A 22 23.35 -3.63 19.15
CA LEU A 22 23.37 -2.66 20.23
C LEU A 22 21.96 -2.25 20.67
N LEU A 23 21.07 -2.01 19.70
CA LEU A 23 19.66 -1.71 19.98
C LEU A 23 19.00 -2.84 20.77
N PHE A 24 19.14 -4.11 20.33
CA PHE A 24 18.59 -5.26 21.06
C PHE A 24 19.23 -5.42 22.44
N PHE A 25 20.53 -5.18 22.58
CA PHE A 25 21.25 -5.24 23.86
C PHE A 25 20.77 -4.20 24.87
N VAL A 26 20.38 -3.01 24.43
CA VAL A 26 19.89 -1.96 25.33
C VAL A 26 18.39 -2.12 25.59
N LEU A 27 17.61 -2.34 24.53
CA LEU A 27 16.16 -2.31 24.60
C LEU A 27 15.56 -3.57 25.24
N CYS A 28 16.04 -4.77 24.88
CA CYS A 28 15.47 -6.01 25.41
C CYS A 28 15.59 -6.13 26.93
N PRO A 29 16.75 -5.84 27.57
CA PRO A 29 16.83 -5.90 29.03
C PRO A 29 15.91 -4.92 29.75
N ILE A 30 15.73 -3.70 29.22
CA ILE A 30 14.81 -2.71 29.79
C ILE A 30 13.37 -3.22 29.71
N ILE A 31 12.97 -3.73 28.54
CA ILE A 31 11.61 -4.27 28.35
C ILE A 31 11.38 -5.51 29.22
N VAL A 32 12.36 -6.42 29.29
CA VAL A 32 12.29 -7.61 30.16
C VAL A 32 12.18 -7.18 31.62
N ALA A 33 12.98 -6.22 32.09
CA ALA A 33 12.88 -5.71 33.46
C ALA A 33 11.49 -5.11 33.76
N ALA A 34 10.93 -4.34 32.82
CA ALA A 34 9.58 -3.77 32.95
C ALA A 34 8.50 -4.87 33.06
N PHE A 35 8.55 -5.91 32.21
CA PHE A 35 7.59 -7.02 32.27
C PHE A 35 7.83 -7.98 33.44
N VAL A 36 9.05 -8.04 33.99
CA VAL A 36 9.29 -8.74 35.26
C VAL A 36 8.74 -7.94 36.44
N TRP A 37 8.81 -6.61 36.40
CA TRP A 37 8.30 -5.73 37.46
C TRP A 37 6.77 -5.67 37.50
N LEU A 38 6.11 -5.65 36.34
CA LEU A 38 4.66 -5.45 36.22
C LEU A 38 3.81 -6.41 37.08
N PRO A 39 4.09 -7.73 37.14
CA PRO A 39 3.40 -8.62 38.06
C PRO A 39 3.54 -8.22 39.53
N PHE A 40 4.73 -7.80 39.99
CA PHE A 40 4.92 -7.39 41.39
C PHE A 40 4.03 -6.19 41.75
N ASP A 41 3.96 -5.19 40.88
CA ASP A 41 3.11 -4.01 41.08
C ASP A 41 1.62 -4.39 41.16
N VAL A 42 1.17 -5.25 40.25
CA VAL A 42 -0.23 -5.70 40.18
C VAL A 42 -0.63 -6.59 41.35
N TRP A 43 0.27 -7.43 41.87
CA TRP A 43 0.00 -8.26 43.05
C TRP A 43 0.02 -7.47 44.37
N LEU A 44 0.64 -6.28 44.39
CA LEU A 44 0.65 -5.39 45.54
C LEU A 44 -0.53 -4.41 45.57
N ASP A 45 -1.25 -4.24 44.46
CA ASP A 45 -2.43 -3.39 44.39
C ASP A 45 -3.70 -4.10 44.92
N GLU A 46 -4.18 -3.67 46.09
CA GLU A 46 -5.38 -4.20 46.74
C GLU A 46 -6.66 -4.06 45.90
N LYS A 47 -6.66 -3.19 44.88
CA LYS A 47 -7.82 -2.97 44.00
C LYS A 47 -7.92 -3.97 42.86
N THR A 48 -6.85 -4.73 42.58
CA THR A 48 -6.81 -5.66 41.46
C THR A 48 -7.27 -7.06 41.89
N SER A 49 -8.18 -7.67 41.12
CA SER A 49 -8.64 -9.03 41.41
C SER A 49 -7.52 -10.07 41.16
N ALA A 50 -7.50 -11.15 41.95
CA ALA A 50 -6.50 -12.21 41.81
C ALA A 50 -6.48 -12.87 40.41
N THR A 51 -7.64 -12.94 39.75
CA THR A 51 -7.75 -13.46 38.39
C THR A 51 -7.10 -12.53 37.37
N ALA A 52 -7.29 -11.21 37.50
CA ALA A 52 -6.64 -10.22 36.64
C ALA A 52 -5.11 -10.23 36.84
N ALA A 53 -4.65 -10.32 38.09
CA ALA A 53 -3.23 -10.41 38.41
C ALA A 53 -2.56 -11.66 37.80
N ALA A 54 -3.23 -12.81 37.87
CA ALA A 54 -2.74 -14.06 37.26
C ALA A 54 -2.64 -13.97 35.72
N VAL A 55 -3.62 -13.35 35.06
CA VAL A 55 -3.60 -13.15 33.60
C VAL A 55 -2.46 -12.23 33.18
N ILE A 56 -2.29 -11.09 33.88
CA ILE A 56 -1.20 -10.14 33.59
C ILE A 56 0.17 -10.80 33.81
N THR A 57 0.30 -11.63 34.84
CA THR A 57 1.51 -12.41 35.11
C THR A 57 1.83 -13.36 33.96
N ALA A 58 0.85 -14.14 33.48
CA ALA A 58 1.02 -15.07 32.37
C ALA A 58 1.41 -14.34 31.07
N MET A 59 0.77 -13.21 30.75
CA MET A 59 1.11 -12.39 29.59
C MET A 59 2.53 -11.84 29.68
N SER A 60 2.91 -11.35 30.86
CA SER A 60 4.24 -10.78 31.10
C SER A 60 5.34 -11.82 30.94
N LEU A 61 5.13 -13.04 31.46
CA LEU A 61 6.06 -14.16 31.25
C LEU A 61 6.19 -14.53 29.77
N GLY A 62 5.08 -14.52 29.02
CA GLY A 62 5.10 -14.73 27.57
C GLY A 62 5.93 -13.68 26.83
N LEU A 63 5.81 -12.41 27.22
CA LEU A 63 6.60 -11.32 26.64
C LEU A 63 8.08 -11.39 27.03
N VAL A 64 8.39 -11.71 28.29
CA VAL A 64 9.77 -11.96 28.73
C VAL A 64 10.41 -13.08 27.91
N ALA A 65 9.69 -14.19 27.70
CA ALA A 65 10.16 -15.30 26.87
C ALA A 65 10.38 -14.86 25.41
N LEU A 66 9.48 -14.06 24.85
CA LEU A 66 9.59 -13.54 23.48
C LEU A 66 10.80 -12.60 23.29
N PHE A 67 11.00 -11.64 24.19
CA PHE A 67 12.13 -10.70 24.12
C PHE A 67 13.47 -11.39 24.44
N GLY A 68 13.46 -12.35 25.37
CA GLY A 68 14.60 -13.22 25.63
C GLY A 68 14.97 -14.06 24.40
N TYR A 69 13.97 -14.62 23.71
CA TYR A 69 14.16 -15.30 22.43
C TYR A 69 14.72 -14.36 21.36
N GLY A 70 14.17 -13.16 21.22
CA GLY A 70 14.65 -12.14 20.27
C GLY A 70 16.09 -11.75 20.51
N LEU A 71 16.49 -11.56 21.77
CA LEU A 71 17.88 -11.27 22.15
C LEU A 71 18.80 -12.46 21.86
N ALA A 72 18.41 -13.68 22.22
CA ALA A 72 19.18 -14.88 21.90
C ALA A 72 19.34 -15.08 20.38
N ALA A 73 18.27 -14.83 19.61
CA ALA A 73 18.29 -14.80 18.15
C ALA A 73 19.27 -13.74 17.63
N ALA A 74 19.22 -12.51 18.16
CA ALA A 74 20.11 -11.44 17.75
C ALA A 74 21.60 -11.76 17.96
N LEU A 75 21.93 -12.54 19.00
CA LEU A 75 23.30 -12.91 19.36
C LEU A 75 23.84 -14.11 18.59
N ARG A 76 22.98 -15.08 18.31
CA ARG A 76 23.38 -16.37 17.74
C ARG A 76 23.11 -16.49 16.25
N TYR A 77 22.31 -15.60 15.67
CA TYR A 77 22.05 -15.59 14.23
C TYR A 77 23.34 -15.38 13.44
N ARG A 78 23.63 -16.30 12.53
CA ARG A 78 24.74 -16.19 11.56
C ARG A 78 24.31 -16.72 10.21
N LEU A 79 24.61 -15.97 9.16
CA LEU A 79 24.56 -16.45 7.79
C LEU A 79 25.98 -16.78 7.35
N VAL A 80 26.24 -18.03 7.01
CA VAL A 80 27.56 -18.50 6.59
C VAL A 80 27.51 -18.79 5.10
N VAL A 81 28.34 -18.10 4.32
CA VAL A 81 28.57 -18.38 2.91
C VAL A 81 29.86 -19.20 2.82
N GLY A 82 29.70 -20.50 2.56
CA GLY A 82 30.79 -21.45 2.36
C GLY A 82 31.20 -21.55 0.89
N PRO A 83 32.04 -22.56 0.54
CA PRO A 83 32.52 -22.74 -0.83
C PRO A 83 31.45 -23.26 -1.80
N ASP A 84 30.47 -24.02 -1.30
CA ASP A 84 29.44 -24.71 -2.09
C ASP A 84 28.00 -24.44 -1.60
N ARG A 85 27.83 -23.70 -0.49
CA ARG A 85 26.54 -23.55 0.19
C ARG A 85 26.39 -22.26 0.98
N ILE A 86 25.13 -21.87 1.18
CA ILE A 86 24.71 -20.85 2.14
C ILE A 86 23.98 -21.54 3.29
N THR A 87 24.45 -21.31 4.52
CA THR A 87 23.86 -21.87 5.75
C THR A 87 23.35 -20.74 6.63
N GLU A 88 22.05 -20.73 6.91
CA GLU A 88 21.46 -19.90 7.95
C GLU A 88 21.50 -20.66 9.28
N ARG A 89 22.26 -20.15 10.24
CA ARG A 89 22.32 -20.64 11.61
C ARG A 89 21.48 -19.74 12.51
N ASN A 90 20.36 -20.30 12.99
CA ASN A 90 19.46 -19.65 13.94
C ASN A 90 19.89 -19.89 15.40
N ALA A 91 19.28 -19.19 16.36
CA ALA A 91 19.59 -19.33 17.79
C ALA A 91 19.45 -20.73 18.38
N PHE A 92 18.62 -21.58 17.76
CA PHE A 92 18.47 -22.97 18.11
C PHE A 92 18.95 -23.87 16.94
N PRO A 93 19.74 -24.91 17.23
CA PRO A 93 20.40 -25.74 16.22
C PRO A 93 19.41 -26.50 15.32
N PHE A 94 18.21 -26.80 15.79
CA PHE A 94 17.19 -27.53 15.03
C PHE A 94 16.48 -26.70 13.95
N ARG A 95 16.82 -25.41 13.79
CA ARG A 95 16.25 -24.51 12.78
C ARG A 95 17.29 -24.00 11.76
N SER A 96 18.46 -24.63 11.67
CA SER A 96 19.40 -24.28 10.61
C SER A 96 18.85 -24.67 9.25
N LYS A 97 18.99 -23.77 8.27
CA LYS A 97 18.63 -24.03 6.88
C LYS A 97 19.88 -23.99 6.04
N GLU A 98 20.02 -24.96 5.15
CA GLU A 98 21.13 -25.04 4.23
C GLU A 98 20.60 -24.98 2.80
N LEU A 99 21.33 -24.28 1.94
CA LEU A 99 21.04 -24.17 0.53
C LEU A 99 22.35 -24.28 -0.26
N LEU A 100 22.48 -25.34 -1.06
CA LEU A 100 23.60 -25.55 -1.96
C LEU A 100 23.57 -24.52 -3.10
N PHE A 101 24.73 -24.09 -3.61
CA PHE A 101 24.80 -23.12 -4.70
C PHE A 101 24.15 -23.65 -5.99
N GLU A 102 24.25 -24.94 -6.26
CA GLU A 102 23.60 -25.59 -7.40
C GLU A 102 22.06 -25.52 -7.33
N ASP A 103 21.53 -25.51 -6.11
CA ASP A 103 20.11 -25.38 -5.83
C ASP A 103 19.64 -23.92 -5.86
N ILE A 104 20.53 -22.94 -6.08
CA ILE A 104 20.14 -21.53 -6.24
C ILE A 104 19.78 -21.29 -7.71
N LYS A 105 18.55 -20.84 -7.95
CA LYS A 105 18.11 -20.41 -9.29
C LYS A 105 18.70 -19.05 -9.64
N GLY A 106 18.73 -18.16 -8.65
CA GLY A 106 19.26 -16.81 -8.71
C GLY A 106 18.73 -15.98 -7.54
N PHE A 107 18.80 -14.66 -7.64
CA PHE A 107 18.27 -13.77 -6.60
C PHE A 107 17.44 -12.63 -7.19
N ARG A 108 16.66 -11.97 -6.34
CA ARG A 108 15.92 -10.73 -6.66
C ARG A 108 16.18 -9.70 -5.58
N VAL A 109 16.38 -8.45 -5.98
CA VAL A 109 16.57 -7.33 -5.05
C VAL A 109 15.30 -6.49 -5.03
N ASP A 110 14.80 -6.21 -3.82
CA ASP A 110 13.80 -5.20 -3.53
C ASP A 110 14.44 -4.11 -2.66
N GLN A 111 13.73 -3.00 -2.41
CA GLN A 111 14.24 -1.83 -1.69
C GLN A 111 14.88 -2.14 -0.33
N ASN A 112 14.42 -3.19 0.37
CA ASN A 112 14.88 -3.55 1.71
C ASN A 112 15.34 -5.01 1.86
N TYR A 113 15.25 -5.83 0.81
CA TYR A 113 15.44 -7.28 0.94
C TYR A 113 16.07 -7.88 -0.31
N THR A 114 16.90 -8.90 -0.11
CA THR A 114 17.37 -9.76 -1.20
C THR A 114 16.73 -11.13 -1.04
N PHE A 115 15.94 -11.53 -2.02
CA PHE A 115 15.30 -12.84 -2.06
C PHE A 115 16.17 -13.77 -2.87
N ILE A 116 16.74 -14.79 -2.23
CA ILE A 116 17.36 -15.90 -2.95
C ILE A 116 16.23 -16.83 -3.36
N GLU A 117 16.10 -17.09 -4.66
CA GLU A 117 15.10 -18.03 -5.15
C GLU A 117 15.76 -19.41 -5.32
N PRO A 118 15.45 -20.37 -4.44
CA PRO A 118 15.93 -21.73 -4.59
C PRO A 118 15.15 -22.48 -5.68
N ARG A 119 15.79 -23.45 -6.34
CA ARG A 119 15.18 -24.40 -7.28
C ARG A 119 14.25 -25.40 -6.58
N ARG A 120 14.43 -25.59 -5.27
CA ARG A 120 13.63 -26.47 -4.36
C ARG A 120 13.21 -25.67 -3.11
N LYS A 121 12.45 -26.25 -2.17
CA LYS A 121 12.17 -25.58 -0.87
C LYS A 121 13.50 -25.17 -0.21
N GLY A 122 13.66 -23.90 0.13
CA GLY A 122 14.92 -23.37 0.65
C GLY A 122 14.78 -21.94 1.19
N LEU A 123 15.91 -21.32 1.53
CA LEU A 123 16.01 -20.00 2.16
C LEU A 123 15.34 -18.90 1.32
N PRO A 124 14.22 -18.29 1.76
CA PRO A 124 13.47 -17.39 0.88
C PRO A 124 13.90 -15.92 0.96
N LYS A 125 14.53 -15.45 2.04
CA LYS A 125 14.68 -14.01 2.30
C LYS A 125 15.92 -13.66 3.12
N LEU A 126 16.77 -12.80 2.57
CA LEU A 126 17.87 -12.12 3.26
C LEU A 126 17.46 -10.67 3.56
N SER A 127 17.80 -10.21 4.76
CA SER A 127 17.44 -8.88 5.26
C SER A 127 18.64 -7.95 5.26
N TYR A 128 18.40 -6.65 5.02
CA TYR A 128 19.38 -5.57 5.16
C TYR A 128 19.98 -5.43 6.57
N VAL A 129 19.37 -6.10 7.55
CA VAL A 129 19.78 -6.13 8.96
C VAL A 129 21.12 -6.89 9.15
N LEU A 130 21.65 -7.54 8.12
CA LEU A 130 22.94 -8.21 8.14
C LEU A 130 24.11 -7.20 8.05
N GLU A 131 25.23 -7.54 8.70
CA GLU A 131 26.51 -6.86 8.55
C GLU A 131 27.00 -6.97 7.12
N GLN A 132 27.63 -5.90 6.62
CA GLN A 132 28.26 -5.88 5.31
C GLN A 132 27.30 -6.33 4.19
N PHE A 133 26.02 -5.97 4.32
CA PHE A 133 24.99 -6.34 3.36
C PHE A 133 25.35 -5.94 1.92
N ASP A 134 25.99 -4.79 1.72
CA ASP A 134 26.48 -4.34 0.40
C ASP A 134 27.56 -5.27 -0.19
N GLU A 135 28.38 -5.89 0.66
CA GLU A 135 29.38 -6.87 0.25
C GLU A 135 28.73 -8.21 -0.11
N LEU A 136 27.77 -8.66 0.70
CA LEU A 136 26.96 -9.85 0.40
C LEU A 136 26.19 -9.66 -0.91
N GLN A 137 25.61 -8.49 -1.14
CA GLN A 137 24.89 -8.16 -2.35
C GLN A 137 25.82 -8.14 -3.57
N ARG A 138 27.00 -7.49 -3.48
CA ARG A 138 28.02 -7.56 -4.55
C ARG A 138 28.46 -9.00 -4.82
N TRP A 139 28.64 -9.80 -3.77
CA TRP A 139 28.97 -11.21 -3.93
C TRP A 139 27.88 -11.98 -4.67
N LEU A 140 26.60 -11.75 -4.36
CA LEU A 140 25.47 -12.34 -5.08
C LEU A 140 25.46 -11.93 -6.57
N TYR A 141 25.68 -10.65 -6.89
CA TYR A 141 25.79 -10.18 -8.29
C TYR A 141 26.93 -10.84 -9.07
N MET A 142 28.03 -11.21 -8.41
CA MET A 142 29.18 -11.85 -9.07
C MET A 142 28.99 -13.35 -9.30
N HIS A 143 28.19 -14.03 -8.47
CA HIS A 143 28.10 -15.49 -8.47
C HIS A 143 26.75 -16.04 -8.97
N PHE A 144 25.70 -15.23 -8.93
CA PHE A 144 24.36 -15.64 -9.33
C PHE A 144 23.73 -14.61 -10.25
N ASN A 145 22.71 -15.06 -10.98
CA ASN A 145 21.96 -14.16 -11.85
C ASN A 145 20.91 -13.38 -11.07
N ASP A 146 20.80 -12.09 -11.36
CA ASP A 146 19.65 -11.28 -10.98
C ASP A 146 18.45 -11.72 -11.82
N LEU A 147 17.53 -12.45 -11.21
CA LEU A 147 16.35 -13.00 -11.87
C LEU A 147 15.37 -11.91 -12.29
N ALA A 148 15.38 -10.74 -11.63
CA ALA A 148 14.52 -9.63 -12.04
C ALA A 148 15.06 -8.98 -13.31
N ALA A 149 16.38 -8.73 -13.36
CA ALA A 149 17.04 -8.17 -14.54
C ALA A 149 17.01 -9.13 -15.73
N LEU A 150 17.31 -10.42 -15.53
CA LEU A 150 17.19 -11.43 -16.59
C LEU A 150 15.78 -11.53 -17.14
N GLN A 151 14.77 -11.57 -16.25
CA GLN A 151 13.38 -11.65 -16.68
C GLN A 151 12.95 -10.40 -17.46
N GLN A 152 13.42 -9.21 -17.05
CA GLN A 152 13.17 -7.98 -17.79
C GLN A 152 13.78 -8.06 -19.20
N GLN A 153 15.02 -8.53 -19.33
CA GLN A 153 15.67 -8.70 -20.63
C GLN A 153 14.94 -9.74 -21.50
N GLU A 154 14.52 -10.86 -20.93
CA GLU A 154 13.72 -11.87 -21.63
C GLU A 154 12.36 -11.32 -22.10
N GLU A 155 11.68 -10.53 -21.25
CA GLU A 155 10.42 -9.88 -21.61
C GLU A 155 10.62 -8.85 -22.74
N GLU A 156 11.68 -8.06 -22.69
CA GLU A 156 12.02 -7.08 -23.73
C GLU A 156 12.34 -7.77 -25.06
N GLN A 157 13.14 -8.83 -25.05
CA GLN A 157 13.41 -9.64 -26.24
C GLN A 157 12.13 -10.27 -26.80
N ARG A 158 11.20 -10.74 -25.95
CA ARG A 158 9.90 -11.24 -26.41
C ARG A 158 9.06 -10.16 -27.08
N ILE A 159 9.07 -8.93 -26.56
CA ILE A 159 8.37 -7.80 -27.18
C ILE A 159 8.99 -7.50 -28.56
N LEU A 160 10.31 -7.48 -28.66
CA LEU A 160 11.02 -7.24 -29.93
C LEU A 160 10.87 -8.38 -30.94
N ALA A 161 10.63 -9.61 -30.47
CA ALA A 161 10.36 -10.78 -31.30
C ALA A 161 8.86 -10.92 -31.68
N ASP A 162 7.96 -10.10 -31.15
CA ASP A 162 6.53 -10.21 -31.42
C ASP A 162 6.15 -9.58 -32.77
N ASP A 163 5.91 -10.43 -33.76
CA ASP A 163 5.53 -10.03 -35.11
C ASP A 163 4.16 -9.33 -35.18
N THR A 164 3.32 -9.44 -34.16
CA THR A 164 2.03 -8.72 -34.12
C THR A 164 2.20 -7.23 -33.82
N LEU A 165 3.36 -6.83 -33.28
CA LEU A 165 3.65 -5.45 -32.92
C LEU A 165 4.27 -4.66 -34.06
N GLY A 166 4.88 -5.26 -35.08
CA GLY A 166 5.51 -4.53 -36.19
C GLY A 166 6.22 -5.44 -37.16
N SER A 167 6.53 -4.93 -38.36
CA SER A 167 7.16 -5.72 -39.42
C SER A 167 8.67 -5.87 -39.21
N THR A 168 9.31 -4.90 -38.56
CA THR A 168 10.75 -4.89 -38.27
C THR A 168 11.03 -4.76 -36.77
N THR A 169 12.22 -5.16 -36.34
CA THR A 169 12.67 -5.01 -34.94
C THR A 169 12.70 -3.54 -34.51
N ASP A 170 13.12 -2.63 -35.40
CA ASP A 170 13.17 -1.20 -35.12
C ASP A 170 11.78 -0.59 -34.91
N GLU A 171 10.77 -1.02 -35.69
CA GLU A 171 9.39 -0.59 -35.49
C GLU A 171 8.83 -1.05 -34.13
N ARG A 172 9.15 -2.28 -33.71
CA ARG A 172 8.71 -2.83 -32.42
C ARG A 172 9.38 -2.10 -31.26
N ALA A 173 10.68 -1.81 -31.38
CA ALA A 173 11.43 -1.02 -30.41
C ALA A 173 10.85 0.41 -30.28
N ALA A 174 10.54 1.06 -31.40
CA ALA A 174 9.92 2.38 -31.41
C ALA A 174 8.55 2.39 -30.73
N LYS A 175 7.72 1.36 -30.96
CA LYS A 175 6.41 1.21 -30.27
C LYS A 175 6.56 0.99 -28.77
N LEU A 176 7.54 0.18 -28.35
CA LEU A 176 7.84 0.00 -26.93
C LEU A 176 8.30 1.31 -26.28
N ALA A 177 9.18 2.06 -26.93
CA ALA A 177 9.64 3.37 -26.46
C ALA A 177 8.48 4.37 -26.36
N ALA A 178 7.60 4.42 -27.36
CA ALA A 178 6.41 5.26 -27.35
C ALA A 178 5.47 4.90 -26.20
N ALA A 179 5.19 3.60 -26.00
CA ALA A 179 4.37 3.12 -24.89
C ALA A 179 4.97 3.49 -23.53
N ARG A 180 6.29 3.35 -23.34
CA ARG A 180 6.98 3.79 -22.11
C ARG A 180 6.80 5.28 -21.87
N LYS A 181 7.00 6.11 -22.89
CA LYS A 181 6.80 7.56 -22.80
C LYS A 181 5.35 7.89 -22.43
N THR A 182 4.38 7.27 -23.09
CA THR A 182 2.94 7.43 -22.78
C THR A 182 2.65 7.05 -21.33
N ALA A 183 3.12 5.89 -20.86
CA ALA A 183 2.95 5.45 -19.47
C ALA A 183 3.55 6.43 -18.47
N THR A 184 4.77 6.94 -18.72
CA THR A 184 5.39 7.94 -17.86
C THR A 184 4.54 9.21 -17.79
N ILE A 185 4.08 9.74 -18.93
CA ILE A 185 3.27 10.95 -18.98
C ILE A 185 1.97 10.77 -18.18
N VAL A 186 1.21 9.69 -18.43
CA VAL A 186 -0.06 9.48 -17.73
C VAL A 186 0.13 9.17 -16.24
N ASN A 187 1.18 8.45 -15.87
CA ASN A 187 1.47 8.18 -14.46
C ASN A 187 1.91 9.45 -13.71
N VAL A 188 2.69 10.31 -14.35
CA VAL A 188 3.03 11.63 -13.79
C VAL A 188 1.76 12.47 -13.66
N ALA A 189 0.91 12.52 -14.69
CA ALA A 189 -0.37 13.22 -14.62
C ALA A 189 -1.26 12.70 -13.49
N GLY A 190 -1.32 11.38 -13.29
CA GLY A 190 -2.09 10.78 -12.21
C GLY A 190 -1.49 11.03 -10.83
N GLY A 191 -0.16 11.02 -10.71
CA GLY A 191 0.53 11.42 -9.48
C GLY A 191 0.26 12.88 -9.13
N VAL A 192 0.33 13.78 -10.12
CA VAL A 192 0.04 15.21 -9.95
C VAL A 192 -1.43 15.43 -9.59
N ALA A 193 -2.38 14.80 -10.28
CA ALA A 193 -3.81 14.93 -9.96
C ALA A 193 -4.14 14.39 -8.56
N GLY A 194 -3.57 13.24 -8.18
CA GLY A 194 -3.72 12.68 -6.83
C GLY A 194 -3.10 13.57 -5.75
N ALA A 195 -1.90 14.11 -5.99
CA ALA A 195 -1.24 15.03 -5.07
C ALA A 195 -1.98 16.37 -4.96
N TRP A 196 -2.51 16.89 -6.07
CA TRP A 196 -3.29 18.12 -6.10
C TRP A 196 -4.57 17.98 -5.25
N LEU A 197 -5.31 16.88 -5.44
CA LEU A 197 -6.43 16.54 -4.57
C LEU A 197 -5.98 16.41 -3.12
N PHE A 198 -4.89 15.71 -2.83
CA PHE A 198 -4.51 15.43 -1.45
C PHE A 198 -3.99 16.66 -0.69
N LEU A 199 -3.12 17.47 -1.31
CA LEU A 199 -2.39 18.54 -0.61
C LEU A 199 -3.13 19.86 -0.59
N GLN A 200 -3.65 20.30 -1.75
CA GLN A 200 -4.29 21.61 -1.88
C GLN A 200 -5.31 21.56 -3.03
N PRO A 201 -6.55 21.13 -2.78
CA PRO A 201 -7.52 20.87 -3.85
C PRO A 201 -8.03 22.15 -4.53
N GLU A 202 -7.48 23.33 -4.27
CA GLU A 202 -7.95 24.58 -4.88
C GLU A 202 -7.36 24.79 -6.29
N PRO A 203 -8.19 25.21 -7.28
CA PRO A 203 -9.65 25.32 -7.24
C PRO A 203 -10.36 23.95 -7.30
N TYR A 204 -11.29 23.73 -6.37
CA TYR A 204 -11.88 22.41 -6.07
C TYR A 204 -12.49 21.68 -7.27
N ARG A 205 -13.24 22.40 -8.11
CA ARG A 205 -13.89 21.82 -9.30
C ARG A 205 -12.86 21.31 -10.31
N TRP A 206 -11.74 22.01 -10.50
CA TRP A 206 -10.70 21.63 -11.45
C TRP A 206 -9.85 20.47 -10.93
N ALA A 207 -9.50 20.47 -9.64
CA ALA A 207 -8.81 19.33 -9.03
C ALA A 207 -9.67 18.06 -9.11
N THR A 208 -10.98 18.18 -8.84
CA THR A 208 -11.92 17.06 -8.98
C THR A 208 -12.06 16.62 -10.43
N ALA A 209 -12.20 17.54 -11.38
CA ALA A 209 -12.26 17.22 -12.81
C ALA A 209 -10.99 16.47 -13.28
N ALA A 210 -9.81 16.90 -12.85
CA ALA A 210 -8.56 16.18 -13.13
C ALA A 210 -8.57 14.77 -12.54
N GLY A 211 -9.06 14.62 -11.31
CA GLY A 211 -9.24 13.33 -10.64
C GLY A 211 -10.14 12.36 -11.40
N LEU A 212 -11.21 12.89 -12.00
CA LEU A 212 -12.16 12.12 -12.81
C LEU A 212 -11.59 11.76 -14.19
N LEU A 213 -10.97 12.72 -14.88
CA LEU A 213 -10.59 12.55 -16.28
C LEU A 213 -9.28 11.77 -16.47
N VAL A 214 -8.30 11.91 -15.57
CA VAL A 214 -6.99 11.25 -15.73
C VAL A 214 -7.09 9.73 -15.76
N PRO A 215 -7.84 9.05 -14.88
CA PRO A 215 -8.03 7.60 -14.95
C PRO A 215 -8.69 7.14 -16.26
N LEU A 216 -9.66 7.90 -16.77
CA LEU A 216 -10.33 7.60 -18.05
C LEU A 216 -9.37 7.76 -19.23
N ALA A 217 -8.57 8.84 -19.25
CA ALA A 217 -7.54 9.04 -20.26
C ALA A 217 -6.48 7.94 -20.22
N ALA A 218 -6.02 7.54 -19.02
CA ALA A 218 -5.10 6.43 -18.83
C ALA A 218 -5.68 5.11 -19.37
N ALA A 219 -6.96 4.81 -19.07
CA ALA A 219 -7.64 3.64 -19.63
C ALA A 219 -7.66 3.68 -21.17
N GLY A 220 -7.90 4.85 -21.77
CA GLY A 220 -7.83 5.07 -23.22
C GLY A 220 -6.47 4.72 -23.84
N THR A 221 -5.37 4.98 -23.13
CA THR A 221 -4.02 4.67 -23.65
C THR A 221 -3.76 3.17 -23.87
N LEU A 222 -4.47 2.28 -23.15
CA LEU A 222 -4.38 0.84 -23.37
C LEU A 222 -4.81 0.44 -24.78
N TRP A 223 -5.76 1.18 -25.36
CA TRP A 223 -6.27 0.95 -26.70
C TRP A 223 -5.32 1.51 -27.77
N LEU A 224 -4.51 2.51 -27.43
CA LEU A 224 -3.50 3.09 -28.32
C LEU A 224 -2.24 2.23 -28.42
N HIS A 225 -1.90 1.49 -27.36
CA HIS A 225 -0.73 0.62 -27.31
C HIS A 225 -1.09 -0.81 -26.89
N PRO A 226 -1.92 -1.52 -27.69
CA PRO A 226 -2.39 -2.86 -27.34
C PRO A 226 -1.20 -3.84 -27.24
N GLY A 227 -1.19 -4.64 -26.18
CA GLY A 227 -0.19 -5.70 -25.96
C GLY A 227 1.13 -5.23 -25.36
N VAL A 228 1.41 -3.92 -25.43
CA VAL A 228 2.63 -3.29 -24.89
C VAL A 228 2.37 -2.61 -23.55
N LEU A 229 1.28 -1.83 -23.43
CA LEU A 229 0.87 -1.28 -22.13
C LEU A 229 0.09 -2.31 -21.33
N ARG A 230 0.39 -2.42 -20.04
CA ARG A 230 -0.22 -3.43 -19.16
C ARG A 230 -0.75 -2.88 -17.83
N LEU A 231 -1.71 -3.61 -17.29
CA LEU A 231 -2.22 -3.41 -15.93
C LEU A 231 -1.57 -4.39 -14.97
N GLY A 232 -1.09 -3.87 -13.83
CA GLY A 232 -0.64 -4.70 -12.73
C GLY A 232 0.55 -5.55 -13.13
N ASP A 233 1.62 -4.92 -13.59
CA ASP A 233 2.88 -5.61 -13.82
C ASP A 233 3.86 -5.42 -12.66
N ARG A 234 4.86 -6.28 -12.60
CA ARG A 234 5.89 -6.20 -11.57
C ARG A 234 6.77 -4.97 -11.80
N LYS A 235 7.33 -4.40 -10.72
CA LYS A 235 8.23 -3.23 -10.80
C LYS A 235 9.40 -3.43 -11.79
N SER A 236 9.85 -4.66 -11.98
CA SER A 236 10.95 -5.03 -12.89
C SER A 236 10.48 -5.56 -14.25
N SER A 237 9.20 -5.39 -14.62
CA SER A 237 8.72 -5.84 -15.93
C SER A 237 9.23 -4.94 -17.05
N ALA A 238 9.47 -5.52 -18.23
CA ALA A 238 9.76 -4.73 -19.43
C ALA A 238 8.52 -4.01 -19.98
N TYR A 239 7.32 -4.46 -19.58
CA TYR A 239 6.06 -3.87 -19.99
C TYR A 239 5.73 -2.63 -19.15
N PRO A 240 5.59 -1.44 -19.76
CA PRO A 240 5.17 -0.25 -19.04
C PRO A 240 3.75 -0.38 -18.48
N SER A 241 3.55 0.05 -17.23
CA SER A 241 2.25 0.00 -16.56
C SER A 241 1.63 1.38 -16.35
N ILE A 242 0.31 1.46 -16.47
CA ILE A 242 -0.49 2.67 -16.20
C ILE A 242 -1.22 2.63 -14.84
N SER A 243 -1.01 1.59 -14.03
CA SER A 243 -1.71 1.42 -12.76
C SER A 243 -1.59 2.63 -11.81
N PRO A 244 -0.42 3.32 -11.68
CA PRO A 244 -0.33 4.54 -10.88
C PRO A 244 -1.29 5.65 -11.32
N ALA A 245 -1.47 5.83 -12.63
CA ALA A 245 -2.39 6.83 -13.19
C ALA A 245 -3.87 6.56 -12.85
N LEU A 246 -4.21 5.30 -12.57
CA LEU A 246 -5.55 4.90 -12.13
C LEU A 246 -5.70 5.03 -10.61
N ILE A 247 -4.68 4.61 -9.85
CA ILE A 247 -4.76 4.49 -8.38
C ILE A 247 -4.68 5.85 -7.70
N PHE A 248 -3.68 6.69 -8.02
CA PHE A 248 -3.44 7.91 -7.26
C PHE A 248 -4.59 8.94 -7.33
N PRO A 249 -5.16 9.25 -8.52
CA PRO A 249 -6.33 10.13 -8.58
C PRO A 249 -7.54 9.54 -7.87
N SER A 250 -7.79 8.23 -8.03
CA SER A 250 -8.92 7.56 -7.38
C SER A 250 -8.83 7.59 -5.85
N LEU A 251 -7.64 7.36 -5.30
CA LEU A 251 -7.39 7.52 -3.86
C LEU A 251 -7.60 8.97 -3.40
N GLY A 252 -7.14 9.94 -4.19
CA GLY A 252 -7.38 11.36 -3.92
C GLY A 252 -8.87 11.69 -3.84
N LEU A 253 -9.67 11.18 -4.79
CA LEU A 253 -11.14 11.35 -4.80
C LEU A 253 -11.81 10.69 -3.58
N ILE A 254 -11.41 9.46 -3.23
CA ILE A 254 -11.94 8.78 -2.04
C ILE A 254 -11.65 9.58 -0.77
N LEU A 255 -10.38 10.00 -0.59
CA LEU A 255 -9.98 10.75 0.61
C LEU A 255 -10.75 12.06 0.72
N ARG A 256 -10.92 12.79 -0.39
CA ARG A 256 -11.73 14.02 -0.40
C ARG A 256 -13.18 13.76 -0.08
N SER A 257 -13.75 12.71 -0.65
CA SER A 257 -15.11 12.30 -0.32
C SER A 257 -15.31 11.93 1.15
N LEU A 258 -14.27 11.51 1.86
CA LEU A 258 -14.35 11.18 3.29
C LEU A 258 -14.15 12.40 4.19
N PHE A 259 -13.50 13.46 3.70
CA PHE A 259 -13.18 14.64 4.50
C PHE A 259 -14.16 15.78 4.29
N ASP A 260 -14.70 15.93 3.08
CA ASP A 260 -15.38 17.14 2.68
C ASP A 260 -16.92 16.99 2.71
N GLN A 261 -17.45 15.76 2.81
CA GLN A 261 -18.88 15.51 2.71
C GLN A 261 -19.37 14.27 3.47
N GLU A 262 -20.59 14.34 4.01
CA GLU A 262 -21.31 13.21 4.58
C GLU A 262 -22.60 12.94 3.79
N LEU A 263 -22.76 11.72 3.27
CA LEU A 263 -23.97 11.31 2.55
C LEU A 263 -25.10 11.03 3.54
N VAL A 264 -26.29 11.59 3.28
CA VAL A 264 -27.50 11.36 4.10
C VAL A 264 -27.88 9.88 4.10
N ARG A 265 -27.73 9.19 2.96
CA ARG A 265 -27.94 7.75 2.83
C ARG A 265 -26.95 7.13 1.86
N MET A 266 -26.23 6.12 2.32
CA MET A 266 -25.28 5.37 1.47
C MET A 266 -25.96 4.32 0.57
N ALA A 267 -27.17 3.85 0.89
CA ALA A 267 -27.78 2.73 0.15
C ALA A 267 -27.98 3.00 -1.36
N PRO A 268 -28.49 4.17 -1.79
CA PRO A 268 -28.68 4.48 -3.22
C PRO A 268 -27.38 4.72 -4.00
N LEU A 269 -26.25 4.93 -3.30
CA LEU A 269 -24.94 5.14 -3.92
C LEU A 269 -24.43 3.86 -4.61
N TRP A 270 -24.62 2.69 -3.97
CA TRP A 270 -23.96 1.45 -4.38
C TRP A 270 -24.29 0.97 -5.80
N PRO A 271 -25.54 1.06 -6.30
CA PRO A 271 -25.83 0.75 -7.70
C PRO A 271 -25.06 1.62 -8.68
N LEU A 272 -24.97 2.93 -8.43
CA LEU A 272 -24.23 3.87 -9.29
C LEU A 272 -22.72 3.59 -9.27
N VAL A 273 -22.17 3.37 -8.07
CA VAL A 273 -20.77 2.95 -7.90
C VAL A 273 -20.49 1.66 -8.65
N GLY A 274 -21.40 0.68 -8.56
CA GLY A 274 -21.30 -0.59 -9.27
C GLY A 274 -21.29 -0.43 -10.80
N VAL A 275 -22.15 0.44 -11.34
CA VAL A 275 -22.19 0.74 -12.78
C VAL A 275 -20.89 1.42 -13.23
N VAL A 276 -20.45 2.48 -12.54
CA VAL A 276 -19.22 3.21 -12.91
C VAL A 276 -17.99 2.31 -12.82
N ALA A 277 -17.89 1.49 -11.75
CA ALA A 277 -16.83 0.52 -11.61
C ALA A 277 -16.89 -0.56 -12.71
N ALA A 278 -18.07 -1.10 -13.02
CA ALA A 278 -18.22 -2.11 -14.07
C ALA A 278 -17.81 -1.57 -15.44
N LEU A 279 -18.22 -0.34 -15.79
CA LEU A 279 -17.84 0.30 -17.06
C LEU A 279 -16.33 0.47 -17.17
N LEU A 280 -15.67 0.99 -16.13
CA LEU A 280 -14.21 1.14 -16.15
C LEU A 280 -13.50 -0.22 -16.17
N ALA A 281 -13.96 -1.19 -15.38
CA ALA A 281 -13.38 -2.54 -15.38
C ALA A 281 -13.46 -3.18 -16.78
N VAL A 282 -14.61 -3.09 -17.45
CA VAL A 282 -14.78 -3.58 -18.82
C VAL A 282 -13.84 -2.85 -19.77
N ALA A 283 -13.74 -1.52 -19.70
CA ALA A 283 -12.83 -0.75 -20.55
C ALA A 283 -11.35 -1.16 -20.35
N LEU A 284 -10.93 -1.36 -19.11
CA LEU A 284 -9.58 -1.81 -18.74
C LEU A 284 -9.28 -3.23 -19.23
N LEU A 285 -10.24 -4.15 -19.08
CA LEU A 285 -10.10 -5.55 -19.51
C LEU A 285 -10.08 -5.68 -21.03
N LEU A 286 -10.95 -4.95 -21.75
CA LEU A 286 -10.95 -4.95 -23.21
C LEU A 286 -9.66 -4.35 -23.78
N GLY A 287 -9.16 -3.27 -23.18
CA GLY A 287 -7.85 -2.68 -23.51
C GLY A 287 -6.66 -3.63 -23.26
N ASN A 288 -6.79 -4.57 -22.31
CA ASN A 288 -5.76 -5.58 -21.99
C ASN A 288 -6.07 -6.99 -22.52
N ARG A 289 -6.96 -7.14 -23.50
CA ARG A 289 -7.40 -8.45 -24.01
C ARG A 289 -6.26 -9.39 -24.43
N GLN A 290 -5.16 -8.84 -24.96
CA GLN A 290 -3.99 -9.63 -25.36
C GLN A 290 -3.26 -10.19 -24.13
N THR A 291 -3.06 -9.38 -23.09
CA THR A 291 -2.48 -9.79 -21.80
C THR A 291 -3.34 -10.84 -21.09
N LEU A 292 -4.67 -10.74 -21.20
CA LEU A 292 -5.61 -11.73 -20.64
C LEU A 292 -5.51 -13.11 -21.31
N ARG A 293 -5.08 -13.18 -22.57
CA ARG A 293 -4.87 -14.45 -23.28
C ARG A 293 -3.56 -15.14 -22.90
N GLN A 294 -2.63 -14.43 -22.28
CA GLN A 294 -1.34 -14.99 -21.88
C GLN A 294 -1.49 -15.83 -20.59
N ARG A 295 -0.92 -17.04 -20.59
CA ARG A 295 -0.95 -17.94 -19.43
C ARG A 295 -0.14 -17.34 -18.28
N GLY A 296 -0.75 -17.23 -17.10
CA GLY A 296 -0.10 -16.80 -15.85
C GLY A 296 -0.28 -15.32 -15.48
N THR A 297 -0.71 -14.45 -16.40
CA THR A 297 -0.90 -13.00 -16.14
C THR A 297 -2.37 -12.61 -15.97
N ALA A 298 -3.30 -13.40 -16.52
CA ALA A 298 -4.73 -13.08 -16.55
C ALA A 298 -5.32 -12.74 -15.16
N LEU A 299 -5.03 -13.54 -14.13
CA LEU A 299 -5.57 -13.32 -12.79
C LEU A 299 -5.09 -11.98 -12.21
N MET A 300 -3.82 -11.63 -12.39
CA MET A 300 -3.24 -10.38 -11.92
C MET A 300 -3.80 -9.17 -12.66
N THR A 301 -4.00 -9.29 -13.98
CA THR A 301 -4.65 -8.25 -14.78
C THR A 301 -6.10 -8.04 -14.35
N ILE A 302 -6.88 -9.12 -14.15
CA ILE A 302 -8.27 -9.04 -13.71
C ILE A 302 -8.36 -8.42 -12.31
N SER A 303 -7.55 -8.90 -11.36
CA SER A 303 -7.58 -8.39 -9.99
C SER A 303 -7.20 -6.91 -9.93
N THR A 304 -6.18 -6.50 -10.69
CA THR A 304 -5.77 -5.10 -10.77
C THR A 304 -6.84 -4.22 -11.42
N ALA A 305 -7.46 -4.70 -12.50
CA ALA A 305 -8.54 -3.97 -13.18
C ALA A 305 -9.75 -3.76 -12.26
N VAL A 306 -10.22 -4.83 -11.59
CA VAL A 306 -11.32 -4.76 -10.63
C VAL A 306 -10.98 -3.85 -9.46
N PHE A 307 -9.78 -3.96 -8.90
CA PHE A 307 -9.33 -3.11 -7.80
C PHE A 307 -9.31 -1.63 -8.19
N CYS A 308 -8.68 -1.27 -9.32
CA CYS A 308 -8.65 0.10 -9.80
C CYS A 308 -10.05 0.64 -10.10
N ALA A 309 -10.90 -0.19 -10.71
CA ALA A 309 -12.25 0.17 -11.05
C ALA A 309 -13.14 0.38 -9.82
N ALA A 310 -12.96 -0.41 -8.76
CA ALA A 310 -13.68 -0.23 -7.50
C ALA A 310 -13.29 1.08 -6.80
N LEU A 311 -11.98 1.39 -6.73
CA LEU A 311 -11.50 2.65 -6.17
C LEU A 311 -12.07 3.85 -6.93
N TYR A 312 -11.95 3.82 -8.27
CA TYR A 312 -12.47 4.88 -9.13
C TYR A 312 -13.99 4.97 -9.02
N GLY A 313 -14.72 3.86 -9.07
CA GLY A 313 -16.17 3.83 -9.02
C GLY A 313 -16.74 4.51 -7.79
N TYR A 314 -16.19 4.26 -6.60
CA TYR A 314 -16.60 4.95 -5.38
C TYR A 314 -16.23 6.44 -5.45
N GLY A 315 -14.94 6.76 -5.61
CA GLY A 315 -14.46 8.13 -5.53
C GLY A 315 -15.04 9.04 -6.60
N ALA A 316 -15.18 8.54 -7.83
CA ALA A 316 -15.75 9.30 -8.94
C ALA A 316 -17.23 9.58 -8.73
N THR A 317 -18.01 8.60 -8.28
CA THR A 317 -19.46 8.77 -8.07
C THR A 317 -19.73 9.78 -6.96
N THR A 318 -19.08 9.66 -5.81
CA THR A 318 -19.31 10.56 -4.68
C THR A 318 -18.80 11.97 -4.93
N MET A 319 -17.60 12.11 -5.53
CA MET A 319 -17.03 13.43 -5.80
C MET A 319 -17.72 14.14 -6.95
N TYR A 320 -18.12 13.41 -8.00
CA TYR A 320 -18.92 14.00 -9.07
C TYR A 320 -20.26 14.50 -8.54
N ASN A 321 -20.91 13.74 -7.65
CA ASN A 321 -22.16 14.13 -7.04
C ASN A 321 -22.08 15.47 -6.29
N ALA A 322 -20.99 15.74 -5.57
CA ALA A 322 -20.88 16.97 -4.77
C ALA A 322 -20.15 18.11 -5.46
N ALA A 323 -18.99 17.87 -6.09
CA ALA A 323 -18.17 18.94 -6.67
C ALA A 323 -18.83 19.64 -7.87
N PHE A 324 -19.83 19.00 -8.47
CA PHE A 324 -20.61 19.52 -9.58
C PHE A 324 -22.10 19.66 -9.23
N ASP A 325 -22.43 19.68 -7.94
CA ASP A 325 -23.73 20.13 -7.49
C ASP A 325 -23.80 21.66 -7.60
N GLU A 326 -24.81 22.14 -8.32
CA GLU A 326 -25.04 23.57 -8.56
C GLU A 326 -26.34 24.04 -7.89
N ALA A 327 -27.03 23.15 -7.16
CA ALA A 327 -28.24 23.50 -6.44
C ALA A 327 -27.93 24.41 -5.24
N GLU A 328 -28.87 25.29 -4.91
CA GLU A 328 -28.77 26.10 -3.69
C GLU A 328 -28.96 25.20 -2.44
N PRO A 329 -28.10 25.33 -1.41
CA PRO A 329 -28.21 24.54 -0.20
C PRO A 329 -29.50 24.85 0.57
N ALA A 330 -30.21 23.82 1.02
CA ALA A 330 -31.25 23.95 2.02
C ALA A 330 -30.62 24.06 3.41
N VAL A 331 -30.86 25.18 4.10
CA VAL A 331 -30.30 25.42 5.43
C VAL A 331 -31.20 24.84 6.52
N HIS A 332 -30.64 23.99 7.38
CA HIS A 332 -31.31 23.46 8.56
C HIS A 332 -30.58 23.89 9.83
N LEU A 333 -31.31 24.33 10.84
CA LEU A 333 -30.75 24.66 12.15
C LEU A 333 -30.79 23.44 13.06
N ALA A 334 -29.64 23.13 13.67
CA ALA A 334 -29.53 22.08 14.68
C ALA A 334 -28.90 22.65 15.96
N LYS A 335 -29.39 22.21 17.12
CA LYS A 335 -28.87 22.66 18.42
C LYS A 335 -27.73 21.74 18.86
N VAL A 336 -26.63 22.32 19.31
CA VAL A 336 -25.48 21.58 19.84
C VAL A 336 -25.83 21.08 21.23
N LEU A 337 -25.84 19.77 21.40
CA LEU A 337 -26.14 19.10 22.67
C LEU A 337 -24.88 18.94 23.52
N LYS A 338 -23.78 18.54 22.89
CA LYS A 338 -22.47 18.36 23.51
C LYS A 338 -21.38 18.44 22.43
N LYS A 339 -20.14 18.61 22.86
CA LYS A 339 -18.98 18.57 21.98
C LYS A 339 -17.92 17.64 22.54
N HIS A 340 -17.24 16.88 21.70
CA HIS A 340 -16.19 15.95 22.12
C HIS A 340 -15.05 15.89 21.11
N LYS A 341 -13.88 15.42 21.57
CA LYS A 341 -12.69 15.23 20.73
C LYS A 341 -12.33 13.75 20.73
N SER A 342 -12.00 13.24 19.55
CA SER A 342 -11.46 11.89 19.39
C SER A 342 -9.97 12.02 19.05
N SER A 343 -9.11 11.53 19.93
CA SER A 343 -7.64 11.63 19.77
C SER A 343 -7.00 10.26 19.60
N GLY A 344 -6.20 10.11 18.55
CA GLY A 344 -5.28 8.98 18.38
C GLY A 344 -3.97 9.46 17.78
N ARG A 345 -3.73 9.13 16.50
CA ARG A 345 -2.64 9.72 15.72
C ARG A 345 -2.96 11.13 15.21
N THR A 346 -4.26 11.45 15.07
CA THR A 346 -4.81 12.77 14.74
C THR A 346 -5.95 13.09 15.70
N THR A 347 -6.32 14.37 15.82
CA THR A 347 -7.44 14.84 16.63
C THR A 347 -8.61 15.24 15.74
N THR A 348 -9.76 14.61 15.95
CA THR A 348 -11.02 14.95 15.28
C THR A 348 -11.94 15.66 16.26
N TYR A 349 -12.66 16.67 15.77
CA TYR A 349 -13.53 17.53 16.57
C TYR A 349 -14.98 17.32 16.13
N ASN A 350 -15.83 16.89 17.07
CA ASN A 350 -17.21 16.53 16.78
C ASN A 350 -18.19 17.31 17.64
N LEU A 351 -19.28 17.75 17.03
CA LEU A 351 -20.45 18.32 17.71
C LEU A 351 -21.60 17.31 17.66
N THR A 352 -22.16 16.96 18.79
CA THR A 352 -23.40 16.18 18.82
C THR A 352 -24.57 17.14 18.69
N VAL A 353 -25.40 16.96 17.67
CA VAL A 353 -26.49 17.88 17.33
C VAL A 353 -27.87 17.22 17.46
N THR A 354 -28.89 18.04 17.69
CA THR A 354 -30.29 17.59 17.63
C THR A 354 -30.66 17.11 16.22
N PRO A 355 -31.69 16.25 16.08
CA PRO A 355 -32.25 15.91 14.79
C PRO A 355 -32.55 17.16 13.93
N TRP A 356 -32.31 17.05 12.63
CA TRP A 356 -32.45 18.15 11.68
C TRP A 356 -32.80 17.59 10.29
N GLY A 357 -33.59 18.35 9.51
CA GLY A 357 -33.95 17.98 8.13
C GLY A 357 -34.34 16.48 7.96
N PRO A 358 -33.65 15.71 7.10
CA PRO A 358 -33.91 14.27 6.88
C PRO A 358 -33.36 13.36 8.00
N ILE A 359 -32.44 13.85 8.84
CA ILE A 359 -31.84 13.10 9.94
C ILE A 359 -32.72 13.22 11.19
N LYS A 360 -33.39 12.12 11.55
CA LYS A 360 -34.35 12.09 12.67
C LYS A 360 -33.75 11.64 14.01
N LYS A 361 -32.44 11.44 14.06
CA LYS A 361 -31.71 10.94 15.24
C LYS A 361 -30.71 12.00 15.70
N VAL A 362 -30.30 11.90 16.95
CA VAL A 362 -29.12 12.64 17.44
C VAL A 362 -27.89 12.03 16.76
N GLU A 363 -27.05 12.88 16.18
CA GLU A 363 -25.88 12.46 15.41
C GLU A 363 -24.70 13.39 15.69
N ASP A 364 -23.50 12.86 15.48
CA ASP A 364 -22.25 13.61 15.60
C ASP A 364 -21.87 14.15 14.22
N VAL A 365 -21.60 15.45 14.14
CA VAL A 365 -21.08 16.11 12.93
C VAL A 365 -19.64 16.54 13.18
N GLN A 366 -18.76 16.25 12.22
CA GLN A 366 -17.38 16.67 12.27
C GLN A 366 -17.26 18.15 11.87
N VAL A 367 -16.42 18.90 12.58
CA VAL A 367 -16.17 20.33 12.32
C VAL A 367 -14.69 20.67 12.39
N SER A 368 -14.29 21.83 11.87
CA SER A 368 -12.93 22.35 12.06
C SER A 368 -12.64 22.65 13.52
N ARG A 369 -11.34 22.66 13.84
CA ARG A 369 -10.87 23.05 15.18
C ARG A 369 -11.34 24.46 15.56
N ALA A 370 -11.24 25.40 14.63
CA ALA A 370 -11.59 26.79 14.88
C ALA A 370 -13.08 26.94 15.21
N TYR A 371 -13.95 26.28 14.42
CA TYR A 371 -15.38 26.28 14.67
C TYR A 371 -15.73 25.57 15.99
N TYR A 372 -15.12 24.41 16.26
CA TYR A 372 -15.31 23.69 17.53
C TYR A 372 -14.95 24.53 18.77
N GLU A 373 -13.87 25.31 18.71
CA GLU A 373 -13.41 26.13 19.82
C GLU A 373 -14.37 27.30 20.11
N GLN A 374 -15.02 27.84 19.07
CA GLN A 374 -15.98 28.94 19.18
C GLN A 374 -17.37 28.48 19.62
N THR A 375 -17.79 27.28 19.22
CA THR A 375 -19.14 26.77 19.48
C THR A 375 -19.27 26.14 20.88
N GLN A 376 -20.37 26.44 21.56
CA GLN A 376 -20.73 25.94 22.88
C GLN A 376 -22.00 25.05 22.85
N PRO A 377 -22.13 24.07 23.76
CA PRO A 377 -23.40 23.38 23.96
C PRO A 377 -24.52 24.37 24.26
N GLY A 378 -25.63 24.26 23.53
CA GLY A 378 -26.73 25.21 23.57
C GLY A 378 -26.83 26.09 22.33
N ASP A 379 -25.72 26.28 21.60
CA ASP A 379 -25.70 27.07 20.37
C ASP A 379 -26.46 26.37 19.24
N SER A 380 -26.88 27.16 18.26
CA SER A 380 -27.45 26.66 17.00
C SER A 380 -26.42 26.74 15.90
N VAL A 381 -26.21 25.62 15.21
CA VAL A 381 -25.34 25.52 14.03
C VAL A 381 -26.19 25.33 12.78
N SER A 382 -25.72 25.89 11.67
CA SER A 382 -26.37 25.73 10.37
C SER A 382 -25.80 24.50 9.67
N ILE A 383 -26.68 23.62 9.21
CA ILE A 383 -26.33 22.45 8.41
C ILE A 383 -26.82 22.71 6.99
N LEU A 384 -25.89 22.69 6.05
CA LEU A 384 -26.14 22.90 4.64
C LEU A 384 -26.44 21.55 4.00
N LEU A 385 -27.70 21.35 3.61
CA LEU A 385 -28.14 20.15 2.91
C LEU A 385 -28.14 20.42 1.40
N MET A 386 -27.39 19.59 0.68
CA MET A 386 -27.26 19.62 -0.77
C MET A 386 -28.00 18.42 -1.38
N SER A 387 -28.61 18.62 -2.54
CA SER A 387 -29.35 17.56 -3.24
C SER A 387 -28.42 16.55 -3.92
N GLY A 388 -27.24 16.98 -4.33
CA GLY A 388 -26.29 16.21 -5.12
C GLY A 388 -26.63 16.20 -6.61
N ARG A 389 -25.60 16.25 -7.46
CA ARG A 389 -25.73 16.18 -8.92
C ARG A 389 -26.34 14.88 -9.43
N LEU A 390 -26.24 13.80 -8.66
CA LEU A 390 -26.81 12.48 -8.93
C LEU A 390 -28.05 12.17 -8.09
N ASP A 391 -28.69 13.19 -7.50
CA ASP A 391 -29.81 13.03 -6.56
C ASP A 391 -29.42 12.14 -5.36
N LEU A 392 -28.18 12.33 -4.88
CA LEU A 392 -27.65 11.70 -3.68
C LEU A 392 -27.39 12.80 -2.64
N PRO A 393 -28.35 13.05 -1.72
CA PRO A 393 -28.22 14.13 -0.78
C PRO A 393 -27.01 13.95 0.14
N TRP A 394 -26.31 15.05 0.35
CA TRP A 394 -25.14 15.14 1.22
C TRP A 394 -25.20 16.44 2.02
N TYR A 395 -24.48 16.50 3.13
CA TYR A 395 -24.47 17.69 3.96
C TYR A 395 -23.08 18.05 4.46
N THR A 396 -22.96 19.30 4.86
CA THR A 396 -21.80 19.84 5.59
C THR A 396 -22.27 20.86 6.61
N VAL A 397 -21.42 21.17 7.59
CA VAL A 397 -21.68 22.24 8.56
C VAL A 397 -21.31 23.58 7.90
N GLY A 398 -22.20 24.57 8.03
CA GLY A 398 -21.91 25.95 7.60
C GLY A 398 -20.97 26.60 8.59
N GLU A 399 -19.66 26.45 8.34
CA GLU A 399 -18.57 27.02 9.14
C GLU A 399 -18.18 28.45 8.75
#